data_AF-A0A3N4MCC1-F1
#
_entry.id   AF-A0A3N4MCC1-F1
#
_cell.length_a   1.000
_cell.length_b   1.000
_cell.length_c   1.000
_cell.angle_alpha   90.00
_cell.angle_beta   90.00
_cell.angle_gamma   90.00
#
_symmetry.space_group_name_H-M   'P 1'
#
loop_
_entity.id
_entity.type
_entity.pdbx_description
1 polymer ?
#
loop_
_entity_poly.entity_id
_entity_poly.type
_entity_poly.pdbx_seq_one_letter_code
_entity_poly.pdbx_strand_id
1 'polypeptide(L)' 'MDQHTVENTNDFTRDWVASSRFLFYLKLACILALVVGGSYALFTHRYKGKPKVAVPESSLYDPKYK' A
#
# COMPACT_ATOMS: atom_id res chain seq x y z
N MET A 1 -9.68 34.82 -33.27
CA MET A 1 -10.78 34.10 -32.59
C MET A 1 -10.70 34.48 -31.13
N ASP A 2 -11.49 35.47 -30.71
CA ASP A 2 -11.54 35.90 -29.31
C ASP A 2 -12.21 34.80 -28.47
N GLN A 3 -11.43 34.18 -27.58
CA GLN A 3 -11.91 33.15 -26.66
C GLN A 3 -12.76 33.83 -25.59
N HIS A 4 -14.08 33.77 -25.75
CA HIS A 4 -15.04 34.22 -24.74
C HIS A 4 -15.21 33.13 -23.67
N THR A 5 -14.19 32.95 -22.83
CA THR A 5 -14.27 32.03 -21.69
C THR A 5 -15.13 32.66 -20.60
N VAL A 6 -16.30 32.09 -20.33
CA VAL A 6 -17.11 32.47 -19.17
C VAL A 6 -16.33 32.09 -17.91
N GLU A 7 -15.99 33.08 -17.08
CA GLU A 7 -15.27 32.89 -15.82
C GLU A 7 -16.05 31.95 -14.89
N ASN A 8 -15.51 30.76 -14.62
CA ASN A 8 -16.09 29.86 -13.64
C ASN A 8 -15.66 30.27 -12.23
N THR A 9 -16.60 30.84 -11.47
CA THR A 9 -16.33 31.31 -10.10
C THR A 9 -16.21 30.17 -9.09
N ASN A 10 -16.76 28.98 -9.39
CA ASN A 10 -16.73 27.79 -8.55
C ASN A 10 -15.60 26.81 -8.93
N ASP A 11 -14.48 27.34 -9.43
CA ASP A 11 -13.33 26.51 -9.75
C ASP A 11 -12.68 25.97 -8.47
N PHE A 12 -12.53 24.64 -8.42
CA PHE A 12 -11.86 23.93 -7.34
C PHE A 12 -10.44 24.47 -7.10
N THR A 13 -9.72 24.83 -8.16
CA THR A 13 -8.35 25.36 -8.05
C THR A 13 -8.28 26.75 -7.42
N ARG A 14 -9.38 27.52 -7.46
CA ARG A 14 -9.48 28.86 -6.87
C ARG A 14 -9.98 28.83 -5.43
N ASP A 15 -10.79 27.85 -5.04
CA ASP A 15 -11.25 27.70 -3.67
C ASP A 15 -10.26 26.87 -2.82
N TRP A 16 -9.34 27.57 -2.16
CA TRP A 16 -8.35 26.99 -1.27
C TRP A 16 -8.96 26.25 -0.07
N VAL A 17 -10.14 26.67 0.41
CA VAL A 17 -10.78 26.08 1.59
C VAL A 17 -11.40 24.75 1.21
N ALA A 18 -12.17 24.71 0.12
CA ALA A 18 -12.76 23.48 -0.40
C ALA A 18 -11.66 22.48 -0.83
N SER A 19 -10.64 22.97 -1.54
CA SER A 19 -9.48 22.17 -1.96
C SER A 19 -8.74 21.53 -0.80
N SER A 20 -8.47 22.29 0.26
CA SER A 20 -7.73 21.77 1.42
C SER A 20 -8.50 20.67 2.15
N ARG A 21 -9.82 20.83 2.32
CA ARG A 21 -10.68 19.82 2.94
C ARG A 21 -10.72 18.54 2.11
N PHE A 22 -10.87 18.66 0.79
CA PHE A 22 -10.86 17.50 -0.11
C PHE A 22 -9.53 16.74 -0.04
N LEU A 23 -8.41 17.47 -0.18
CA LEU A 23 -7.08 16.87 -0.14
C LEU A 23 -6.78 16.22 1.21
N PHE A 24 -7.29 16.76 2.32
CA PHE A 24 -7.16 16.13 3.63
C PHE A 24 -7.81 14.75 3.67
N TYR A 25 -9.07 14.63 3.23
CA TYR A 25 -9.77 13.35 3.18
C TYR A 25 -9.13 12.37 2.21
N LEU A 26 -8.68 12.84 1.05
CA LEU A 26 -7.97 12.00 0.08
C LEU A 26 -6.69 11.43 0.68
N LYS A 27 -5.87 12.26 1.33
CA LYS A 27 -4.64 11.82 1.99
C LYS A 27 -4.94 10.79 3.09
N LEU A 28 -5.96 11.04 3.90
CA LEU A 28 -6.37 10.11 4.96
C LEU A 28 -6.82 8.76 4.39
N ALA A 29 -7.60 8.78 3.31
CA ALA A 29 -8.02 7.56 2.60
C ALA A 29 -6.83 6.78 2.03
N CYS A 30 -5.85 7.48 1.42
CA CYS A 30 -4.62 6.85 0.92
C CYS A 30 -3.81 6.18 2.04
N ILE A 31 -3.64 6.86 3.19
CA ILE A 31 -2.91 6.30 4.34
C ILE A 31 -3.65 5.07 4.88
N LEU A 32 -4.97 5.15 5.05
CA LEU A 32 -5.77 4.01 5.50
C LEU A 32 -5.69 2.83 4.53
N ALA A 33 -5.79 3.08 3.23
CA ALA A 33 -5.66 2.05 2.21
C ALA A 33 -4.28 1.38 2.25
N LEU A 34 -3.20 2.16 2.44
CA LEU A 34 -1.84 1.63 2.56
C LEU A 34 -1.70 0.76 3.82
N VAL A 35 -2.16 1.24 4.97
CA VAL A 35 -2.05 0.49 6.24
C VAL A 35 -2.84 -0.81 6.16
N VAL A 36 -4.10 -0.76 5.71
CA VAL A 36 -4.95 -1.96 5.59
C VAL A 36 -4.39 -2.92 4.55
N GLY A 37 -4.06 -2.42 3.36
CA GLY A 37 -3.50 -3.22 2.27
C GLY A 37 -2.16 -3.86 2.66
N GLY A 38 -1.27 -3.09 3.28
CA GLY A 38 0.03 -3.57 3.76
C GLY A 38 -0.11 -4.61 4.88
N SER A 39 -1.00 -4.36 5.85
CA SER A 39 -1.28 -5.31 6.94
C SER A 39 -1.88 -6.61 6.42
N TYR A 40 -2.80 -6.51 5.46
CA TYR A 40 -3.41 -7.67 4.82
C TYR A 40 -2.39 -8.49 4.02
N ALA A 41 -1.57 -7.85 3.19
CA ALA A 41 -0.51 -8.51 2.43
C ALA A 41 0.50 -9.21 3.36
N LEU A 42 0.88 -8.57 4.46
CA LEU A 42 1.79 -9.18 5.44
C LEU A 42 1.15 -10.41 6.11
N PHE A 43 -0.15 -10.35 6.40
CA PHE A 43 -0.89 -11.47 6.98
C PHE A 43 -1.01 -12.65 6.00
N THR A 44 -1.31 -12.41 4.71
CA THR A 44 -1.47 -13.48 3.72
C THR A 44 -0.15 -14.15 3.36
N HIS A 45 0.93 -13.37 3.28
CA HIS A 45 2.29 -13.85 2.97
C HIS A 45 3.10 -14.19 4.21
N ARG A 46 2.47 -14.27 5.38
CA ARG A 46 3.16 -14.68 6.61
C ARG A 46 3.78 -16.06 6.44
N TYR A 47 4.88 -16.29 7.17
CA TYR A 47 5.55 -17.57 7.21
C TYR A 47 4.57 -18.67 7.64
N LYS A 48 4.35 -19.66 6.76
CA LYS A 48 3.33 -20.71 6.94
C LYS A 48 3.79 -21.88 7.83
N GLY A 49 5.00 -21.82 8.39
CA GLY A 49 5.58 -22.87 9.22
C GLY A 49 6.74 -23.59 8.53
N LYS A 50 7.23 -24.67 9.15
CA LYS A 50 8.36 -25.46 8.67
C LYS A 50 7.87 -26.50 7.65
N PRO A 51 8.06 -26.30 6.33
CA PRO A 51 7.74 -27.35 5.37
C PRO A 51 8.56 -28.61 5.68
N LYS A 52 7.98 -29.80 5.51
CA LYS A 52 8.72 -31.07 5.51
C LYS A 52 9.59 -31.11 4.26
N VAL A 53 10.73 -30.43 4.32
CA VAL A 53 11.78 -30.48 3.31
C VAL A 53 12.71 -31.62 3.69
N ALA A 54 13.13 -32.42 2.71
CA ALA A 54 14.18 -33.40 2.91
C ALA A 54 15.48 -32.64 3.21
N VAL A 55 15.82 -32.55 4.48
CA VAL A 55 17.07 -31.92 4.95
C VAL A 55 18.21 -32.92 4.66
N PRO A 56 19.28 -32.50 3.97
CA PRO A 56 20.44 -33.38 3.73
C PRO A 56 21.03 -33.87 5.05
N GLU A 57 21.38 -35.16 5.11
CA GLU A 57 21.90 -35.78 6.34
C GLU A 57 23.21 -35.14 6.85
N SER A 58 23.98 -34.54 5.95
CA SER A 58 25.20 -33.78 6.27
C SER A 58 24.95 -32.42 6.94
N SER A 59 23.72 -31.91 6.90
CA SER A 59 23.32 -30.65 7.53
C SER A 59 22.67 -30.84 8.91
N LEU A 60 22.53 -32.10 9.36
CA LEU A 60 22.13 -32.38 10.73
C LEU A 60 23.27 -32.02 11.70
N TYR A 61 22.88 -31.67 12.92
CA TYR A 61 23.82 -31.38 14.01
C TYR A 61 24.78 -32.55 14.28
N ASP A 62 24.28 -33.78 14.09
CA ASP A 62 25.09 -34.99 14.04
C ASP A 62 25.09 -35.51 12.59
N PRO A 63 26.11 -35.16 11.78
CA PRO A 63 26.14 -35.48 10.37
C PRO A 63 26.40 -36.97 10.15
N LYS A 64 25.53 -37.62 9.38
CA LYS A 64 25.76 -38.99 8.91
C LYS A 64 26.48 -38.95 7.56
N TYR A 65 27.65 -39.57 7.51
CA TYR A 65 28.41 -39.78 6.28
C TYR A 65 28.17 -41.21 5.77
N LYS A 66 28.12 -41.40 4.44
CA LYS A 66 28.06 -42.72 3.81
C LYS A 66 29.44 -43.36 3.74
#